data_AF-A0A1F3ZGI8-F1
#
_entry.id   AF-A0A1F3ZGI8-F1
#
_cell.length_a   1.000
_cell.length_b   1.000
_cell.length_c   1.000
_cell.angle_alpha   90.00
_cell.angle_beta   90.00
_cell.angle_gamma   90.00
#
_symmetry.space_group_name_H-M   'P 1'
#
loop_
_entity.id
_entity.type
_entity.pdbx_description
1 polymer ?
#
loop_
_entity_poly.entity_id
_entity_poly.type
_entity_poly.pdbx_seq_one_letter_code
_entity_poly.pdbx_strand_id
1 'polypeptide(L)'
;MALAWLVMHADSTPYNVRELVDASHPLLSLALLAGALYWVIGFPVLIVRWLARGELYLLILPPLALVHGLVAWMLLRLAVPIESIHDIVGSPILDWPWEWEMLGRFLALFSFWSVAATAGGALAAWRILPGAKAAFLGWIIGACLLIPISYYIVVAAAATDNLVELMAGNGSVGAFLLIGIALTGVAFGGTSSALALMQGVPRRMRAAAWMLGAGVLAYFALHFGTEQVIVKYGQVFSALQFLLSSDRSHLAGAGEVMVRYAVLYGLLIAAIVMVQYPLWRWVVSASPTTAKRIGARLSSAAAH
;
A
#
# COMPACT_ATOMS: atom_id res chain seq x y z
N MET A 1 -0.96 -5.62 -21.66
CA MET A 1 -2.04 -4.86 -22.33
C MET A 1 -3.26 -5.75 -22.56
N ALA A 2 -3.22 -6.77 -23.42
CA ALA A 2 -4.37 -7.66 -23.67
C ALA A 2 -4.91 -8.38 -22.41
N LEU A 3 -4.02 -8.89 -21.56
CA LEU A 3 -4.43 -9.53 -20.30
C LEU A 3 -5.11 -8.54 -19.34
N ALA A 4 -4.58 -7.31 -19.22
CA ALA A 4 -5.17 -6.28 -18.38
C ALA A 4 -6.55 -5.87 -18.89
N TRP A 5 -6.71 -5.73 -20.21
CA TRP A 5 -8.01 -5.47 -20.82
C TRP A 5 -9.03 -6.57 -20.51
N LEU A 6 -8.64 -7.84 -20.64
CA LEU A 6 -9.50 -8.99 -20.32
C LEU A 6 -9.91 -9.02 -18.84
N VAL A 7 -8.99 -8.73 -17.93
CA VAL A 7 -9.32 -8.66 -16.49
C VAL A 7 -10.31 -7.54 -16.20
N MET A 8 -10.16 -6.37 -16.82
CA MET A 8 -11.04 -5.21 -16.60
C MET A 8 -12.46 -5.42 -17.13
N HIS A 9 -12.65 -6.37 -18.04
CA HIS A 9 -13.97 -6.72 -18.59
C HIS A 9 -14.54 -8.01 -18.00
N ALA A 10 -13.84 -8.66 -17.06
CA ALA A 10 -14.35 -9.86 -16.42
C ALA A 10 -15.46 -9.52 -15.40
N ASP A 11 -16.55 -10.27 -15.40
CA ASP A 11 -17.67 -10.11 -14.47
C ASP A 11 -17.28 -10.37 -13.00
N SER A 12 -16.15 -11.04 -12.78
CA SER A 12 -15.58 -11.27 -11.45
C SER A 12 -14.81 -10.07 -10.90
N THR A 13 -14.49 -9.08 -11.74
CA THR A 13 -13.69 -7.91 -11.33
C THR A 13 -14.58 -6.90 -10.60
N PRO A 14 -14.18 -6.41 -9.42
CA PRO A 14 -14.95 -5.40 -8.70
C PRO A 14 -15.22 -4.17 -9.57
N TYR A 15 -16.43 -3.59 -9.50
CA TYR A 15 -16.81 -2.47 -10.37
C TYR A 15 -15.86 -1.27 -10.19
N ASN A 16 -15.45 -0.99 -8.95
CA ASN A 16 -14.48 0.07 -8.62
C ASN A 16 -13.16 -0.08 -9.39
N VAL A 17 -12.76 -1.31 -9.72
CA VAL A 17 -11.55 -1.57 -10.51
C VAL A 17 -11.84 -1.38 -12.00
N ARG A 18 -12.99 -1.87 -12.49
CA ARG A 18 -13.40 -1.75 -13.91
C ARG A 18 -13.48 -0.29 -14.36
N GLU A 19 -13.94 0.59 -13.48
CA GLU A 19 -14.13 2.02 -13.73
C GLU A 19 -12.83 2.85 -13.71
N LEU A 20 -11.69 2.29 -13.29
CA LEU A 20 -10.41 3.03 -13.22
C LEU A 20 -9.83 3.36 -14.60
N VAL A 21 -10.12 2.55 -15.62
CA VAL A 21 -9.54 2.76 -16.96
C VAL A 21 -10.37 3.78 -17.71
N ASP A 22 -9.73 4.89 -18.05
CA ASP A 22 -10.33 5.92 -18.88
C ASP A 22 -10.71 5.35 -20.27
N ALA A 23 -11.99 5.42 -20.61
CA ALA A 23 -12.54 4.90 -21.85
C ALA A 23 -12.05 5.65 -23.10
N SER A 24 -11.65 6.91 -22.96
CA SER A 24 -11.13 7.73 -24.07
C SER A 24 -9.71 7.32 -24.47
N HIS A 25 -8.89 6.95 -23.49
CA HIS A 25 -7.47 6.64 -23.68
C HIS A 25 -7.02 5.38 -22.91
N PRO A 26 -7.58 4.20 -23.21
CA PRO A 26 -7.43 3.01 -22.38
C PRO A 26 -5.99 2.48 -22.31
N LEU A 27 -5.24 2.54 -23.41
CA LEU A 27 -3.85 2.07 -23.44
C LEU A 27 -2.92 2.95 -22.60
N LEU A 28 -3.11 4.28 -22.68
CA LEU A 28 -2.35 5.23 -21.88
C LEU A 28 -2.69 5.09 -20.39
N SER A 29 -3.98 5.01 -20.07
CA SER A 29 -4.47 4.76 -18.70
C SER A 29 -3.83 3.51 -18.11
N LEU A 30 -3.87 2.38 -18.82
CA LEU A 30 -3.25 1.13 -18.36
C LEU A 30 -1.72 1.24 -18.21
N ALA A 31 -1.03 1.96 -19.09
CA ALA A 31 0.42 2.17 -18.97
C ALA A 31 0.77 3.02 -17.74
N LEU A 32 0.01 4.08 -17.49
CA LEU A 32 0.18 4.95 -16.32
C LEU A 32 -0.21 4.24 -15.02
N LEU A 33 -1.28 3.43 -15.00
CA LEU A 33 -1.65 2.60 -13.85
C LEU A 33 -0.57 1.57 -13.53
N ALA A 34 0.04 0.95 -14.55
CA ALA A 34 1.19 0.07 -14.35
C ALA A 34 2.38 0.85 -13.75
N GLY A 35 2.69 2.03 -14.28
CA GLY A 35 3.71 2.92 -13.72
C GLY A 35 3.42 3.30 -12.26
N ALA A 36 2.16 3.63 -11.95
CA ALA A 36 1.70 3.94 -10.60
C ALA A 36 1.89 2.74 -9.68
N LEU A 37 1.53 1.52 -10.11
CA LEU A 37 1.73 0.31 -9.33
C LEU A 37 3.20 0.08 -8.97
N TYR A 38 4.12 0.21 -9.94
CA TYR A 38 5.56 0.11 -9.71
C TYR A 38 6.06 1.17 -8.72
N TRP A 39 5.55 2.39 -8.83
CA TRP A 39 5.91 3.49 -7.94
C TRP A 39 5.40 3.27 -6.51
N VAL A 40 4.09 3.08 -6.36
CA VAL A 40 3.35 2.91 -5.09
C VAL A 40 3.91 1.75 -4.25
N ILE A 41 4.29 0.66 -4.92
CA ILE A 41 4.81 -0.56 -4.28
C ILE A 41 6.34 -0.50 -4.09
N GLY A 42 7.07 0.07 -5.04
CA GLY A 42 8.52 0.04 -5.08
C GLY A 42 9.17 1.11 -4.21
N PHE A 43 8.62 2.33 -4.21
CA PHE A 43 9.21 3.46 -3.50
C PHE A 43 9.37 3.26 -1.99
N PRO A 44 8.47 2.57 -1.25
CA PRO A 44 8.68 2.23 0.15
C PRO A 44 9.99 1.48 0.44
N VAL A 45 10.52 0.69 -0.51
CA VAL A 45 11.84 0.04 -0.37
C VAL A 45 12.96 1.07 -0.27
N LEU A 46 12.86 2.15 -1.06
CA LEU A 46 13.81 3.25 -1.01
C LEU A 46 13.67 4.00 0.31
N ILE A 47 12.46 4.32 0.76
CA ILE A 47 12.22 4.98 2.05
C ILE A 47 12.88 4.19 3.18
N VAL A 48 12.63 2.87 3.27
CA VAL A 48 13.25 2.01 4.29
C VAL A 48 14.77 2.04 4.19
N ARG A 49 15.33 2.01 2.97
CA ARG A 49 16.79 2.12 2.76
C ARG A 49 17.34 3.46 3.27
N TRP A 50 16.68 4.58 2.99
CA TRP A 50 17.11 5.91 3.41
C TRP A 50 17.06 6.03 4.93
N LEU A 51 15.96 5.61 5.56
CA LEU A 51 15.82 5.59 7.01
C LEU A 51 16.89 4.68 7.69
N ALA A 52 17.30 3.60 7.02
CA ALA A 52 18.36 2.71 7.51
C ALA A 52 19.79 3.28 7.41
N ARG A 53 19.99 4.52 6.92
CA ARG A 53 21.32 5.14 6.83
C ARG A 53 21.83 5.73 8.15
N GLY A 54 20.97 5.92 9.16
CA GLY A 54 21.37 6.40 10.48
C GLY A 54 20.59 7.63 10.95
N GLU A 55 21.06 8.24 12.04
CA GLU A 55 20.32 9.26 12.81
C GLU A 55 20.01 10.54 12.02
N LEU A 56 20.88 10.93 11.08
CA LEU A 56 20.66 12.10 10.22
C LEU A 56 19.42 11.99 9.32
N TYR A 57 18.88 10.77 9.17
CA TYR A 57 17.75 10.48 8.29
C TYR A 57 16.45 10.21 9.05
N LEU A 58 16.41 10.38 10.38
CA LEU A 58 15.21 10.08 11.17
C LEU A 58 13.98 10.91 10.77
N LEU A 59 14.19 12.12 10.24
CA LEU A 59 13.12 13.02 9.78
C LEU A 59 12.85 12.93 8.27
N ILE A 60 13.43 11.96 7.56
CA ILE A 60 13.29 11.88 6.10
C ILE A 60 11.95 11.28 5.64
N LEU A 61 11.20 10.61 6.53
CA LEU A 61 9.94 9.97 6.17
C LEU A 61 8.88 10.97 5.67
N PRO A 62 8.57 12.09 6.36
CA PRO A 62 7.61 13.08 5.86
C PRO A 62 7.90 13.62 4.45
N PRO A 63 9.11 14.15 4.13
CA PRO A 63 9.37 14.63 2.78
C PRO A 63 9.36 13.51 1.73
N LEU A 64 9.80 12.28 2.06
CA LEU A 64 9.69 11.16 1.13
C LEU A 64 8.25 10.70 0.91
N ALA A 65 7.40 10.72 1.94
CA ALA A 65 5.97 10.42 1.80
C ALA A 65 5.27 11.44 0.89
N LEU A 66 5.65 12.72 0.97
CA LEU A 66 5.17 13.75 0.05
C LEU A 66 5.62 13.49 -1.39
N VAL A 67 6.89 13.16 -1.63
CA VAL A 67 7.37 12.79 -2.98
C VAL A 67 6.65 11.56 -3.50
N HIS A 68 6.44 10.55 -2.64
CA HIS A 68 5.71 9.33 -2.95
C HIS A 68 4.28 9.66 -3.41
N GLY A 69 3.58 10.51 -2.67
CA GLY A 69 2.24 10.98 -2.99
C GLY A 69 2.18 11.87 -4.22
N LEU A 70 3.10 12.81 -4.41
CA LEU A 70 3.07 13.74 -5.55
C LEU A 70 3.20 13.01 -6.89
N VAL A 71 4.14 12.07 -6.98
CA VAL A 71 4.32 11.28 -8.20
C VAL A 71 3.13 10.33 -8.40
N ALA A 72 2.59 9.74 -7.32
CA ALA A 72 1.38 8.92 -7.41
C ALA A 72 0.18 9.73 -7.89
N TRP A 73 0.00 10.97 -7.40
CA TRP A 73 -1.02 11.89 -7.86
C TRP A 73 -0.87 12.18 -9.35
N MET A 74 0.31 12.57 -9.82
CA MET A 74 0.54 12.88 -11.24
C MET A 74 0.22 11.68 -12.14
N LEU A 75 0.62 10.48 -11.73
CA LEU A 75 0.35 9.26 -12.49
C LEU A 75 -1.15 8.94 -12.51
N LEU A 76 -1.82 8.98 -11.36
CA LEU A 76 -3.24 8.64 -11.25
C LEU A 76 -4.12 9.71 -11.90
N ARG A 77 -3.83 11.00 -11.69
CA ARG A 77 -4.59 12.13 -12.27
C ARG A 77 -4.65 12.10 -13.80
N LEU A 78 -3.64 11.52 -14.44
CA LEU A 78 -3.56 11.31 -15.88
C LEU A 78 -4.10 9.94 -16.34
N ALA A 79 -4.27 9.00 -15.41
CA ALA A 79 -4.64 7.63 -15.71
C ALA A 79 -6.12 7.33 -15.49
N VAL A 80 -6.74 7.94 -14.49
CA VAL A 80 -8.11 7.61 -14.06
C VAL A 80 -9.06 8.79 -14.27
N PRO A 81 -10.36 8.53 -14.47
CA PRO A 81 -11.38 9.58 -14.50
C PRO A 81 -11.37 10.41 -13.21
N ILE A 82 -11.69 11.71 -13.33
CA ILE A 82 -11.68 12.62 -12.18
C ILE A 82 -12.75 12.24 -11.14
N GLU A 83 -13.84 11.62 -11.59
CA GLU A 83 -14.91 11.07 -10.78
C GLU A 83 -14.37 10.02 -9.80
N SER A 84 -13.49 9.13 -10.26
CA SER A 84 -12.84 8.13 -9.40
C SER A 84 -11.94 8.76 -8.33
N ILE A 85 -11.36 9.94 -8.61
CA ILE A 85 -10.59 10.71 -7.61
C ILE A 85 -11.56 11.33 -6.59
N HIS A 86 -12.65 11.96 -7.06
CA HIS A 86 -13.67 12.53 -6.19
C HIS A 86 -14.32 11.49 -5.27
N ASP A 87 -14.49 10.25 -5.72
CA ASP A 87 -15.02 9.18 -4.89
C ASP A 87 -14.17 8.90 -3.65
N ILE A 88 -12.85 9.17 -3.73
CA ILE A 88 -11.88 8.91 -2.68
C ILE A 88 -11.60 10.16 -1.84
N VAL A 89 -11.31 11.31 -2.49
CA VAL A 89 -10.91 12.54 -1.77
C VAL A 89 -12.04 13.55 -1.58
N GLY A 90 -13.19 13.31 -2.20
CA GLY A 90 -14.32 14.24 -2.24
C GLY A 90 -14.16 15.32 -3.32
N SER A 91 -15.29 15.93 -3.70
CA SER A 91 -15.28 17.16 -4.50
C SER A 91 -14.76 18.33 -3.66
N PRO A 92 -14.06 19.32 -4.26
CA PRO A 92 -13.62 20.51 -3.54
C PRO A 92 -14.77 21.26 -2.87
N ILE A 93 -14.58 21.69 -1.62
CA ILE A 93 -15.56 22.46 -0.83
C ILE A 93 -14.95 23.71 -0.18
N LEU A 94 -13.64 23.88 -0.24
CA LEU A 94 -12.91 24.99 0.41
C LEU A 94 -12.62 26.15 -0.56
N ASP A 95 -13.10 26.07 -1.80
CA ASP A 95 -12.87 27.05 -2.87
C ASP A 95 -11.40 27.39 -3.11
N TRP A 96 -10.50 26.43 -2.89
CA TRP A 96 -9.07 26.62 -3.18
C TRP A 96 -8.84 26.72 -4.69
N PRO A 97 -7.85 27.51 -5.13
CA PRO A 97 -7.56 27.64 -6.55
C PRO A 97 -7.12 26.28 -7.14
N TRP A 98 -7.57 26.01 -8.37
CA TRP A 98 -7.20 24.82 -9.14
C TRP A 98 -7.49 23.50 -8.41
N GLU A 99 -6.52 22.58 -8.37
CA GLU A 99 -6.67 21.25 -7.77
C GLU A 99 -5.98 21.14 -6.40
N TRP A 100 -5.61 22.27 -5.76
CA TRP A 100 -4.82 22.24 -4.52
C TRP A 100 -5.52 21.52 -3.36
N GLU A 101 -6.84 21.68 -3.24
CA GLU A 101 -7.60 20.98 -2.19
C GLU A 101 -7.56 19.45 -2.41
N MET A 102 -7.88 19.00 -3.63
CA MET A 102 -7.86 17.57 -3.96
C MET A 102 -6.47 16.98 -3.79
N LEU A 103 -5.43 17.69 -4.26
CA LEU A 103 -4.05 17.27 -4.07
C LEU A 103 -3.71 17.15 -2.59
N GLY A 104 -4.04 18.15 -1.76
CA GLY A 104 -3.78 18.12 -0.33
C GLY A 104 -4.44 16.93 0.37
N ARG A 105 -5.72 16.69 0.06
CA ARG A 105 -6.49 15.54 0.57
C ARG A 105 -5.90 14.21 0.12
N PHE A 106 -5.53 14.11 -1.16
CA PHE A 106 -4.86 12.93 -1.70
C PHE A 106 -3.52 12.68 -1.02
N LEU A 107 -2.68 13.70 -0.85
CA LEU A 107 -1.38 13.56 -0.18
C LEU A 107 -1.54 13.12 1.27
N ALA A 108 -2.56 13.61 1.98
CA ALA A 108 -2.88 13.17 3.32
C ALA A 108 -3.29 11.69 3.36
N LEU A 109 -4.19 11.26 2.48
CA LEU A 109 -4.59 9.86 2.35
C LEU A 109 -3.41 8.96 1.96
N PHE A 110 -2.63 9.38 0.97
CA PHE A 110 -1.53 8.59 0.44
C PHE A 110 -0.33 8.53 1.39
N SER A 111 -0.17 9.53 2.27
CA SER A 111 0.80 9.47 3.37
C SER A 111 0.49 8.33 4.34
N PHE A 112 -0.80 8.02 4.56
CA PHE A 112 -1.20 6.88 5.38
C PHE A 112 -0.72 5.54 4.78
N TRP A 113 -0.91 5.34 3.47
CA TRP A 113 -0.31 4.21 2.76
C TRP A 113 1.21 4.19 2.87
N SER A 114 1.87 5.33 2.67
CA SER A 114 3.33 5.45 2.74
C SER A 114 3.88 5.02 4.10
N VAL A 115 3.22 5.42 5.19
CA VAL A 115 3.58 5.02 6.56
C VAL A 115 3.40 3.51 6.74
N ALA A 116 2.25 2.95 6.34
CA ALA A 116 1.95 1.52 6.49
C ALA A 116 2.90 0.63 5.67
N ALA A 117 3.13 0.98 4.40
CA ALA A 117 4.04 0.24 3.52
C ALA A 117 5.50 0.30 4.01
N THR A 118 5.93 1.45 4.52
CA THR A 118 7.26 1.60 5.14
C THR A 118 7.39 0.77 6.41
N ALA A 119 6.35 0.72 7.25
CA ALA A 119 6.31 -0.13 8.44
C ALA A 119 6.51 -1.61 8.07
N GLY A 120 5.70 -2.10 7.13
CA GLY A 120 5.77 -3.50 6.68
C GLY A 120 7.14 -3.85 6.09
N GLY A 121 7.69 -2.95 5.27
CA GLY A 121 9.03 -3.12 4.70
C GLY A 121 10.15 -3.12 5.74
N ALA A 122 10.11 -2.18 6.70
CA ALA A 122 11.11 -2.08 7.77
C ALA A 122 11.07 -3.30 8.70
N LEU A 123 9.88 -3.78 9.07
CA LEU A 123 9.69 -4.98 9.89
C LEU A 123 10.22 -6.23 9.18
N ALA A 124 9.89 -6.40 7.89
CA ALA A 124 10.35 -7.53 7.09
C ALA A 124 11.88 -7.53 6.89
N ALA A 125 12.46 -6.33 6.70
CA ALA A 125 13.89 -6.15 6.49
C ALA A 125 14.72 -6.04 7.79
N TRP A 126 14.08 -6.14 8.97
CA TRP A 126 14.70 -5.86 10.28
C TRP A 126 16.00 -6.61 10.54
N ARG A 127 16.08 -7.88 10.13
CA ARG A 127 17.28 -8.73 10.33
C ARG A 127 18.26 -8.70 9.15
N ILE A 128 17.97 -7.92 8.12
CA ILE A 128 18.74 -7.86 6.88
C ILE A 128 19.50 -6.55 6.79
N LEU A 129 18.84 -5.43 7.13
CA LEU A 129 19.44 -4.11 7.07
C LEU A 129 20.25 -3.81 8.34
N PRO A 130 21.51 -3.36 8.23
CA PRO A 130 22.34 -3.03 9.39
C PRO A 130 21.78 -1.85 10.21
N GLY A 131 21.08 -0.91 9.57
CA GLY A 131 20.45 0.24 10.22
C GLY A 131 18.97 0.07 10.55
N ALA A 132 18.47 -1.15 10.70
CA ALA A 132 17.05 -1.41 10.95
C ALA A 132 16.47 -0.68 12.18
N LYS A 133 17.27 -0.52 13.24
CA LYS A 133 16.87 0.24 14.44
C LYS A 133 16.62 1.71 14.12
N ALA A 134 17.56 2.35 13.42
CA ALA A 134 17.39 3.73 12.95
C ALA A 134 16.20 3.84 12.00
N ALA A 135 16.01 2.84 11.13
CA ALA A 135 14.89 2.82 10.21
C ALA A 135 13.54 2.83 10.93
N PHE A 136 13.40 1.99 11.95
CA PHE A 136 12.18 1.90 12.75
C PHE A 136 11.98 3.12 13.64
N LEU A 137 13.04 3.69 14.22
CA LEU A 137 12.93 4.93 14.98
C LEU A 137 12.49 6.10 14.10
N GLY A 138 13.08 6.26 12.92
CA GLY A 138 12.69 7.30 11.97
C GLY A 138 11.27 7.08 11.44
N TRP A 139 10.87 5.82 11.26
CA TRP A 139 9.49 5.48 10.97
C TRP A 139 8.55 5.87 12.10
N ILE A 140 8.85 5.58 13.37
CA ILE A 140 8.01 5.99 14.52
C ILE A 140 7.83 7.51 14.51
N ILE A 141 8.92 8.26 14.39
CA ILE A 141 8.89 9.74 14.41
C ILE A 141 8.00 10.26 13.26
N GLY A 142 8.21 9.76 12.04
CA GLY A 142 7.39 10.18 10.90
C GLY A 142 5.94 9.70 11.00
N ALA A 143 5.67 8.53 11.56
CA ALA A 143 4.31 8.01 11.77
C ALA A 143 3.55 8.86 12.81
N CYS A 144 4.21 9.26 13.89
CA CYS A 144 3.64 10.16 14.90
C CYS A 144 3.25 11.53 14.33
N LEU A 145 3.90 11.98 13.24
CA LEU A 145 3.53 13.20 12.55
C LEU A 145 2.43 12.96 11.50
N LEU A 146 2.62 11.97 10.62
CA LEU A 146 1.79 11.78 9.45
C LEU A 146 0.44 11.14 9.77
N ILE A 147 0.36 10.18 10.69
CA ILE A 147 -0.91 9.48 11.01
C ILE A 147 -1.97 10.47 11.54
N PRO A 148 -1.69 11.35 12.52
CA PRO A 148 -2.68 12.32 12.98
C PRO A 148 -3.12 13.30 11.90
N ILE A 149 -2.19 13.77 11.06
CA ILE A 149 -2.50 14.67 9.94
C ILE A 149 -3.39 13.97 8.92
N SER A 150 -3.05 12.74 8.54
CA SER A 150 -3.86 11.91 7.64
C SER A 150 -5.26 11.69 8.20
N TYR A 151 -5.38 11.30 9.47
CA TYR A 151 -6.69 11.11 10.10
C TYR A 151 -7.51 12.41 10.10
N TYR A 152 -6.91 13.54 10.49
CA TYR A 152 -7.62 14.81 10.53
C TYR A 152 -8.16 15.19 9.15
N ILE A 153 -7.34 15.14 8.11
CA ILE A 153 -7.73 15.57 6.76
C ILE A 153 -8.71 14.60 6.10
N VAL A 154 -8.47 13.29 6.23
CA VAL A 154 -9.24 12.25 5.52
C VAL A 154 -10.55 11.94 6.22
N VAL A 155 -10.62 12.12 7.55
CA VAL A 155 -11.77 11.71 8.35
C VAL A 155 -12.43 12.90 9.02
N ALA A 156 -11.71 13.63 9.87
CA ALA A 156 -12.31 14.70 10.68
C ALA A 156 -12.74 15.92 9.85
N ALA A 157 -12.02 16.21 8.77
CA ALA A 157 -12.27 17.30 7.84
C ALA A 157 -12.63 16.79 6.43
N ALA A 158 -13.18 15.58 6.33
CA ALA A 158 -13.54 14.95 5.07
C ALA A 158 -14.52 15.82 4.25
N ALA A 159 -14.29 15.92 2.93
CA ALA A 159 -15.22 16.58 2.01
C ALA A 159 -16.35 15.68 1.52
N THR A 160 -16.14 14.35 1.60
CA THR A 160 -17.12 13.32 1.26
C THR A 160 -17.27 12.37 2.43
N ASP A 161 -18.47 11.85 2.60
CA ASP A 161 -18.78 10.81 3.58
C ASP A 161 -18.36 9.42 3.07
N ASN A 162 -18.06 9.23 1.78
CA ASN A 162 -17.76 7.93 1.18
C ASN A 162 -16.74 7.08 1.99
N LEU A 163 -15.56 7.62 2.31
CA LEU A 163 -14.57 6.86 3.09
C LEU A 163 -14.97 6.71 4.57
N VAL A 164 -15.61 7.75 5.13
CA VAL A 164 -16.02 7.78 6.54
C VAL A 164 -17.14 6.76 6.81
N GLU A 165 -18.10 6.64 5.89
CA GLU A 165 -19.18 5.63 5.90
C GLU A 165 -18.66 4.20 5.80
N LEU A 166 -17.57 3.98 5.05
CA LEU A 166 -16.96 2.67 4.91
C LEU A 166 -16.13 2.27 6.14
N MET A 167 -15.79 3.21 7.01
CA MET A 167 -15.01 2.98 8.22
C MET A 167 -15.92 2.73 9.42
N ALA A 168 -15.59 1.70 10.20
CA ALA A 168 -16.41 1.32 11.35
C ALA A 168 -16.55 2.47 12.37
N GLY A 169 -17.77 2.66 12.87
CA GLY A 169 -18.07 3.71 13.85
C GLY A 169 -17.96 5.11 13.25
N ASN A 170 -18.34 5.26 11.98
CA ASN A 170 -18.37 6.53 11.25
C ASN A 170 -17.00 7.25 11.26
N GLY A 171 -15.96 6.52 10.85
CA GLY A 171 -14.60 7.06 10.83
C GLY A 171 -13.88 7.05 12.18
N SER A 172 -14.15 6.11 13.08
CA SER A 172 -13.46 6.09 14.37
C SER A 172 -11.93 5.96 14.24
N VAL A 173 -11.18 6.53 15.19
CA VAL A 173 -9.70 6.40 15.22
C VAL A 173 -9.28 4.93 15.25
N GLY A 174 -10.01 4.09 15.99
CA GLY A 174 -9.75 2.65 16.06
C GLY A 174 -9.88 1.97 14.69
N ALA A 175 -10.94 2.27 13.95
CA ALA A 175 -11.16 1.79 12.60
C ALA A 175 -10.03 2.21 11.64
N PHE A 176 -9.65 3.49 11.68
CA PHE A 176 -8.54 4.03 10.89
C PHE A 176 -7.24 3.26 11.14
N LEU A 177 -6.88 3.06 12.41
CA LEU A 177 -5.67 2.33 12.78
C LEU A 177 -5.72 0.85 12.40
N LEU A 178 -6.88 0.20 12.51
CA LEU A 178 -7.06 -1.20 12.07
C LEU A 178 -6.84 -1.35 10.56
N ILE A 179 -7.37 -0.43 9.75
CA ILE A 179 -7.08 -0.41 8.31
C ILE A 179 -5.57 -0.23 8.06
N GLY A 180 -4.91 0.65 8.82
CA GLY A 180 -3.45 0.84 8.74
C GLY A 180 -2.66 -0.42 9.10
N ILE A 181 -3.12 -1.17 10.10
CA ILE A 181 -2.55 -2.48 10.47
C ILE A 181 -2.72 -3.48 9.33
N ALA A 182 -3.89 -3.51 8.69
CA ALA A 182 -4.12 -4.38 7.54
C ALA A 182 -3.16 -4.05 6.37
N LEU A 183 -3.03 -2.78 6.01
CA LEU A 183 -2.12 -2.31 4.96
C LEU A 183 -0.65 -2.66 5.30
N THR A 184 -0.27 -2.48 6.56
CA THR A 184 1.06 -2.87 7.08
C THR A 184 1.27 -4.38 6.95
N GLY A 185 0.27 -5.19 7.29
CA GLY A 185 0.30 -6.65 7.17
C GLY A 185 0.48 -7.13 5.73
N VAL A 186 -0.25 -6.53 4.78
CA VAL A 186 -0.10 -6.81 3.34
C VAL A 186 1.32 -6.49 2.87
N ALA A 187 1.82 -5.28 3.19
CA ALA A 187 3.18 -4.87 2.84
C ALA A 187 4.23 -5.79 3.49
N PHE A 188 4.09 -6.12 4.76
CA PHE A 188 4.98 -7.02 5.49
C PHE A 188 5.03 -8.42 4.86
N GLY A 189 3.87 -9.01 4.55
CA GLY A 189 3.79 -10.33 3.91
C GLY A 189 4.45 -10.35 2.53
N GLY A 190 4.19 -9.31 1.72
CA GLY A 190 4.76 -9.18 0.38
C GLY A 190 6.26 -8.95 0.40
N THR A 191 6.73 -8.00 1.23
CA THR A 191 8.16 -7.73 1.38
C THR A 191 8.91 -8.93 1.96
N SER A 192 8.35 -9.63 2.96
CA SER A 192 8.95 -10.85 3.51
C SER A 192 9.11 -11.93 2.44
N SER A 193 8.11 -12.09 1.58
CA SER A 193 8.14 -13.02 0.45
C SER A 193 9.21 -12.63 -0.57
N ALA A 194 9.30 -11.34 -0.94
CA ALA A 194 10.30 -10.82 -1.85
C ALA A 194 11.73 -11.06 -1.33
N LEU A 195 11.95 -10.77 -0.05
CA LEU A 195 13.24 -10.95 0.63
C LEU A 195 13.64 -12.44 0.73
N ALA A 196 12.67 -13.34 0.91
CA ALA A 196 12.93 -14.77 1.04
C ALA A 196 13.37 -15.43 -0.25
N LEU A 197 13.03 -14.87 -1.42
CA LEU A 197 13.53 -15.37 -2.72
C LEU A 197 15.06 -15.31 -2.82
N MET A 198 15.70 -14.37 -2.11
CA MET A 198 17.15 -14.24 -2.03
C MET A 198 17.82 -15.18 -1.01
N GLN A 199 17.05 -16.01 -0.31
CA GLN A 199 17.51 -16.79 0.84
C GLN A 199 17.23 -18.29 0.65
N GLY A 200 17.85 -19.13 1.51
CA GLY A 200 17.69 -20.58 1.48
C GLY A 200 16.31 -21.08 1.95
N VAL A 201 16.03 -22.36 1.69
CA VAL A 201 14.71 -23.01 1.88
C VAL A 201 14.05 -22.76 3.26
N PRO A 202 14.73 -22.89 4.41
CA PRO A 202 14.09 -22.69 5.72
C PRO A 202 13.52 -21.28 5.90
N ARG A 203 14.16 -20.27 5.29
CA ARG A 203 13.70 -18.88 5.38
C ARG A 203 12.52 -18.60 4.45
N ARG A 204 12.39 -19.34 3.35
CA ARG A 204 11.22 -19.31 2.46
C ARG A 204 9.98 -19.88 3.14
N MET A 205 10.11 -21.02 3.82
CA MET A 205 8.99 -21.59 4.60
C MET A 205 8.50 -20.61 5.67
N ARG A 206 9.43 -20.00 6.42
CA ARG A 206 9.07 -18.99 7.42
C ARG A 206 8.40 -17.76 6.79
N ALA A 207 8.87 -17.29 5.63
CA ALA A 207 8.24 -16.18 4.93
C ALA A 207 6.83 -16.52 4.42
N ALA A 208 6.62 -17.75 3.94
CA ALA A 208 5.29 -18.23 3.58
C ALA A 208 4.35 -18.26 4.80
N ALA A 209 4.83 -18.73 5.96
CA ALA A 209 4.05 -18.69 7.20
C ALA A 209 3.70 -17.25 7.63
N TRP A 210 4.67 -16.32 7.54
CA TRP A 210 4.43 -14.90 7.81
C TRP A 210 3.45 -14.27 6.84
N MET A 211 3.55 -14.58 5.55
CA MET A 211 2.64 -14.13 4.51
C MET A 211 1.22 -14.63 4.80
N LEU A 212 1.01 -15.92 5.04
CA LEU A 212 -0.32 -16.47 5.35
C LEU A 212 -0.91 -15.87 6.63
N GLY A 213 -0.11 -15.81 7.70
CA GLY A 213 -0.54 -15.21 8.97
C GLY A 213 -0.90 -13.73 8.83
N ALA A 214 -0.09 -12.97 8.08
CA ALA A 214 -0.35 -11.55 7.82
C ALA A 214 -1.61 -11.34 6.97
N GLY A 215 -1.92 -12.24 6.03
CA GLY A 215 -3.18 -12.22 5.29
C GLY A 215 -4.39 -12.43 6.19
N VAL A 216 -4.37 -13.45 7.05
CA VAL A 216 -5.47 -13.69 8.00
C VAL A 216 -5.66 -12.49 8.95
N LEU A 217 -4.57 -11.96 9.49
CA LEU A 217 -4.62 -10.79 10.36
C LEU A 217 -5.11 -9.53 9.63
N ALA A 218 -4.67 -9.31 8.39
CA ALA A 218 -5.14 -8.19 7.58
C ALA A 218 -6.63 -8.30 7.27
N TYR A 219 -7.16 -9.51 7.01
CA TYR A 219 -8.58 -9.73 6.84
C TYR A 219 -9.37 -9.32 8.08
N PHE A 220 -8.99 -9.81 9.26
CA PHE A 220 -9.70 -9.45 10.50
C PHE A 220 -9.56 -7.97 10.83
N ALA A 221 -8.39 -7.37 10.59
CA ALA A 221 -8.20 -5.94 10.79
C ALA A 221 -9.09 -5.11 9.84
N LEU A 222 -9.27 -5.51 8.57
CA LEU A 222 -10.24 -4.88 7.67
C LEU A 222 -11.68 -5.13 8.12
N HIS A 223 -12.02 -6.35 8.53
CA HIS A 223 -13.36 -6.68 8.99
C HIS A 223 -13.78 -5.84 10.20
N PHE A 224 -12.91 -5.66 11.19
CA PHE A 224 -13.22 -4.80 12.34
C PHE A 224 -12.97 -3.30 12.09
N GLY A 225 -12.15 -2.97 11.09
CA GLY A 225 -11.85 -1.59 10.72
C GLY A 225 -12.84 -0.96 9.74
N THR A 226 -13.69 -1.76 9.10
CA THR A 226 -14.67 -1.29 8.12
C THR A 226 -16.09 -1.55 8.59
N GLU A 227 -17.03 -0.73 8.11
CA GLU A 227 -18.42 -0.77 8.57
C GLU A 227 -19.10 -2.08 8.13
N GLN A 228 -19.80 -2.73 9.07
CA GLN A 228 -20.44 -4.02 8.81
C GLN A 228 -21.88 -3.86 8.35
N VAL A 229 -22.51 -2.72 8.66
CA VAL A 229 -23.90 -2.42 8.29
C VAL A 229 -24.00 -1.01 7.71
N ILE A 230 -24.09 -0.93 6.39
CA ILE A 230 -24.34 0.29 5.63
C ILE A 230 -25.74 0.19 5.01
N VAL A 231 -26.56 1.21 5.21
CA VAL A 231 -27.90 1.32 4.63
C VAL A 231 -27.87 2.40 3.55
N LYS A 232 -27.72 1.99 2.29
CA LYS A 232 -27.62 2.91 1.14
C LYS A 232 -28.29 2.29 -0.08
N TYR A 233 -28.85 3.12 -0.96
CA TYR A 233 -29.50 2.68 -2.21
C TYR A 233 -30.64 1.65 -2.02
N GLY A 234 -31.34 1.69 -0.89
CA GLY A 234 -32.41 0.74 -0.58
C GLY A 234 -31.92 -0.68 -0.23
N GLN A 235 -30.62 -0.85 0.05
CA GLN A 235 -30.00 -2.13 0.41
C GLN A 235 -29.23 -2.01 1.73
N VAL A 236 -28.96 -3.16 2.36
CA VAL A 236 -28.13 -3.29 3.56
C VAL A 236 -26.92 -4.16 3.23
N PHE A 237 -25.72 -3.64 3.45
CA PHE A 237 -24.48 -4.33 3.09
C PHE A 237 -23.29 -3.90 3.95
N SER A 238 -22.23 -4.70 3.99
CA SER A 238 -20.97 -4.31 4.63
C SER A 238 -20.06 -3.54 3.67
N ALA A 239 -19.14 -2.76 4.20
CA ALA A 239 -18.11 -2.07 3.44
C ALA A 239 -17.26 -3.02 2.59
N LEU A 240 -16.95 -4.23 3.08
CA LEU A 240 -16.22 -5.23 2.28
C LEU A 240 -17.07 -5.77 1.13
N GLN A 241 -18.39 -5.92 1.30
CA GLN A 241 -19.28 -6.23 0.19
C GLN A 241 -19.28 -5.10 -0.83
N PHE A 242 -19.36 -3.84 -0.39
CA PHE A 242 -19.29 -2.69 -1.29
C PHE A 242 -17.99 -2.67 -2.11
N LEU A 243 -16.84 -2.88 -1.46
CA LEU A 243 -15.54 -2.81 -2.11
C LEU A 243 -15.24 -3.98 -3.05
N LEU A 244 -15.69 -5.19 -2.69
CA LEU A 244 -15.31 -6.43 -3.38
C LEU A 244 -16.39 -7.00 -4.29
N SER A 245 -17.61 -6.47 -4.29
CA SER A 245 -18.67 -6.89 -5.22
C SER A 245 -18.38 -6.42 -6.64
N SER A 246 -18.85 -7.18 -7.62
CA SER A 246 -18.69 -6.87 -9.04
C SER A 246 -19.73 -5.87 -9.51
N ASP A 247 -20.85 -5.75 -8.81
CA ASP A 247 -21.92 -4.80 -9.12
C ASP A 247 -22.63 -4.33 -7.84
N ARG A 248 -23.27 -3.16 -7.91
CA ARG A 248 -24.01 -2.55 -6.79
C ARG A 248 -25.40 -3.14 -6.60
N SER A 249 -25.99 -3.78 -7.61
CA SER A 249 -27.31 -4.41 -7.49
C SER A 249 -27.24 -5.88 -7.03
N HIS A 250 -26.12 -6.56 -7.30
CA HIS A 250 -25.87 -7.96 -6.92
C HIS A 250 -24.63 -8.06 -6.02
N LEU A 251 -24.84 -7.87 -4.72
CA LEU A 251 -23.78 -7.90 -3.73
C LEU A 251 -23.29 -9.33 -3.45
N ALA A 252 -21.98 -9.48 -3.29
CA ALA A 252 -21.35 -10.75 -2.98
C ALA A 252 -21.78 -11.28 -1.60
N GLY A 253 -22.04 -12.59 -1.51
CA GLY A 253 -22.28 -13.26 -0.24
C GLY A 253 -21.02 -13.30 0.65
N ALA A 254 -21.17 -13.57 1.94
CA ALA A 254 -20.03 -13.56 2.89
C ALA A 254 -18.88 -14.51 2.49
N GLY A 255 -19.21 -15.72 2.02
CA GLY A 255 -18.20 -16.67 1.53
C GLY A 255 -17.50 -16.20 0.26
N GLU A 256 -18.23 -15.52 -0.63
CA GLU A 256 -17.67 -14.96 -1.86
C GLU A 256 -16.74 -13.78 -1.57
N VAL A 257 -17.12 -12.89 -0.64
CA VAL A 257 -16.26 -11.80 -0.16
C VAL A 257 -14.93 -12.35 0.37
N MET A 258 -14.94 -13.44 1.14
CA MET A 258 -13.73 -14.08 1.64
C MET A 258 -12.83 -14.60 0.51
N VAL A 259 -13.41 -15.27 -0.50
CA VAL A 259 -12.65 -15.78 -1.66
C VAL A 259 -12.08 -14.62 -2.47
N ARG A 260 -12.87 -13.59 -2.76
CA ARG A 260 -12.43 -12.39 -3.50
C ARG A 260 -11.33 -11.65 -2.75
N TYR A 261 -11.44 -11.56 -1.42
CA TYR A 261 -10.37 -11.05 -0.56
C TYR A 261 -9.08 -11.88 -0.71
N ALA A 262 -9.16 -13.21 -0.62
CA ALA A 262 -7.97 -14.07 -0.72
C ALA A 262 -7.29 -13.94 -2.09
N VAL A 263 -8.07 -13.82 -3.17
CA VAL A 263 -7.56 -13.55 -4.52
C VAL A 263 -6.87 -12.19 -4.59
N LEU A 264 -7.53 -11.12 -4.12
CA LEU A 264 -6.96 -9.77 -4.09
C LEU A 264 -5.66 -9.74 -3.27
N TYR A 265 -5.65 -10.34 -2.09
CA TYR A 265 -4.47 -10.47 -1.25
C TYR A 265 -3.33 -11.17 -1.99
N GLY A 266 -3.60 -12.32 -2.60
CA GLY A 266 -2.61 -13.05 -3.39
C GLY A 266 -2.03 -12.24 -4.55
N LEU A 267 -2.87 -11.50 -5.28
CA LEU A 267 -2.45 -10.61 -6.37
C LEU A 267 -1.58 -9.46 -5.86
N LEU A 268 -1.94 -8.83 -4.74
CA LEU A 268 -1.14 -7.78 -4.12
C LEU A 268 0.22 -8.30 -3.67
N ILE A 269 0.28 -9.49 -3.05
CA ILE A 269 1.53 -10.14 -2.67
C ILE A 269 2.40 -10.40 -3.91
N ALA A 270 1.82 -10.95 -4.99
CA ALA A 270 2.55 -11.19 -6.23
C ALA A 270 3.11 -9.89 -6.84
N ALA A 271 2.32 -8.81 -6.84
CA ALA A 271 2.76 -7.49 -7.30
C ALA A 271 3.89 -6.94 -6.44
N ILE A 272 3.78 -7.01 -5.10
CA ILE A 272 4.83 -6.62 -4.17
C ILE A 272 6.12 -7.40 -4.42
N VAL A 273 6.02 -8.72 -4.59
CA VAL A 273 7.18 -9.57 -4.88
C VAL A 273 7.83 -9.17 -6.20
N MET A 274 7.03 -9.03 -7.27
CA MET A 274 7.52 -8.67 -8.60
C MET A 274 8.28 -7.33 -8.59
N VAL A 275 7.71 -6.30 -7.97
CA VAL A 275 8.27 -4.94 -7.96
C VAL A 275 9.43 -4.82 -6.97
N GLN A 276 9.28 -5.33 -5.74
CA GLN A 276 10.27 -5.11 -4.69
C GLN A 276 11.46 -6.06 -4.76
N TYR A 277 11.34 -7.25 -5.34
CA TYR A 277 12.45 -8.21 -5.44
C TYR A 277 13.73 -7.61 -6.08
N PRO A 278 13.68 -7.00 -7.29
CA PRO A 278 14.89 -6.41 -7.89
C PRO A 278 15.44 -5.24 -7.05
N LEU A 279 14.56 -4.43 -6.45
CA LEU A 279 14.96 -3.31 -5.61
C LEU A 279 15.69 -3.79 -4.35
N TRP A 280 15.12 -4.77 -3.63
CA TRP A 280 15.74 -5.34 -2.45
C TRP A 280 17.07 -6.02 -2.75
N ARG A 281 17.17 -6.72 -3.89
CA ARG A 281 18.46 -7.28 -4.35
C ARG A 281 19.53 -6.19 -4.44
N TRP A 282 19.20 -5.08 -5.09
CA TRP A 282 20.11 -3.95 -5.21
C TRP A 282 20.46 -3.31 -3.87
N VAL A 283 19.48 -3.11 -2.97
CA VAL A 283 19.72 -2.55 -1.63
C VAL A 283 20.65 -3.43 -0.80
N VAL A 284 20.40 -4.74 -0.81
CA VAL A 284 21.20 -5.71 -0.04
C VAL A 284 22.61 -5.87 -0.61
N SER A 285 22.76 -5.88 -1.95
CA SER A 285 24.08 -5.96 -2.58
C SER A 285 24.93 -4.70 -2.35
N ALA A 286 24.30 -3.52 -2.29
CA ALA A 286 24.98 -2.25 -2.05
C ALA A 286 25.39 -2.02 -0.58
N SER A 287 25.03 -2.93 0.33
CA SER A 287 25.31 -2.75 1.77
C SER A 287 26.77 -3.14 2.11
N PRO A 288 27.50 -2.29 2.87
CA PRO A 288 28.94 -2.47 3.14
C PRO A 288 29.30 -3.78 3.88
N THR A 289 28.35 -4.43 4.54
CA THR A 289 28.53 -5.75 5.16
C THR A 289 28.83 -6.85 4.13
N THR A 290 28.28 -6.73 2.91
CA THR A 290 28.57 -7.64 1.80
C THR A 290 29.96 -7.36 1.22
N ALA A 291 30.33 -6.08 1.09
CA ALA A 291 31.67 -5.66 0.66
C ALA A 291 32.77 -6.16 1.63
N LYS A 292 32.53 -6.09 2.94
CA LYS A 292 33.44 -6.66 3.96
C LYS A 292 33.58 -8.18 3.86
N ARG A 293 32.50 -8.92 3.55
CA ARG A 293 32.56 -10.38 3.37
C ARG A 293 33.30 -10.79 2.09
N ILE A 294 33.22 -10.00 1.02
CA ILE A 294 33.98 -10.23 -0.21
C ILE A 294 35.46 -9.90 0.00
N GLY A 295 35.78 -8.77 0.63
CA GLY A 295 37.16 -8.40 0.98
C GLY A 295 37.84 -9.42 1.88
N ALA A 296 37.14 -9.95 2.89
CA ALA A 296 37.68 -10.97 3.78
C ALA A 296 37.93 -12.34 3.10
N ARG A 297 37.14 -12.69 2.08
CA ARG A 297 37.36 -13.93 1.29
C ARG A 297 38.54 -13.80 0.33
N LEU A 298 38.75 -12.61 -0.22
CA LEU A 298 39.90 -12.34 -1.10
C LEU A 298 41.20 -12.26 -0.31
N SER A 299 41.18 -11.71 0.92
CA SER A 299 42.35 -11.72 1.80
C SER A 299 42.71 -13.12 2.31
N SER A 300 41.73 -14.00 2.55
CA SER A 300 42.00 -15.40 2.92
C SER A 300 42.48 -16.24 1.75
N ALA A 301 42.06 -15.94 0.52
CA ALA A 301 42.52 -16.63 -0.68
C ALA A 301 43.92 -16.20 -1.14
N ALA A 302 44.37 -14.99 -0.78
CA ALA A 302 45.72 -14.49 -1.05
C ALA A 302 46.75 -14.87 0.03
N ALA A 303 46.31 -15.50 1.13
CA ALA A 303 47.17 -15.96 2.23
C ALA A 303 47.51 -17.46 2.15
N HIS A 304 47.16 -18.12 1.04
CA HIS A 304 47.48 -19.50 0.68
C HIS A 304 48.16 -19.52 -0.68
#